data_AF-A0A7J8SP96-F1
#
_entry.id   AF-A0A7J8SP96-F1
#
_cell.length_a   1.000
_cell.length_b   1.000
_cell.length_c   1.000
_cell.angle_alpha   90.00
_cell.angle_beta   90.00
_cell.angle_gamma   90.00
#
_symmetry.space_group_name_H-M   'P 1'
#
loop_
_entity.id
_entity.type
_entity.pdbx_description
1 polymer ?
#
loop_
_entity_poly.entity_id
_entity_poly.type
_entity_poly.pdbx_seq_one_letter_code
_entity_poly.pdbx_strand_id
1 'polypeptide(L)'
;MKGEKGRSVEEKYTQWKSLVPVLYDWLANHNLVWPSLSCRSTDGSVPNTLVIANCEVVKPRVAAAEHISQFNEEARSPFVKKYKTIIHPGEVNRIRELPQNSKIVATHTDSPDVLIWDVEAQPNRHAVLGAADSRPDLILTGHQENAEFALAMCPTEPFVLSGGKDNLVVLWSIHDHISTLAKEQGPTKSPGSTSTSAKHASKGGGGNDNHVEGPSVEARGIYQGHDDTVEDVQFCPSR
;
A
#
# COMPACT_ATOMS: atom_id res chain seq x y z
N MET A 1 -1.08 8.18 51.26
CA MET A 1 -1.42 8.02 49.84
C MET A 1 -0.21 7.44 49.12
N LYS A 2 -0.19 6.13 48.87
CA LYS A 2 0.83 5.50 48.01
C LYS A 2 0.24 5.49 46.60
N GLY A 3 0.87 6.24 45.69
CA GLY A 3 0.49 6.24 44.28
C GLY A 3 0.72 4.85 43.69
N GLU A 4 -0.30 4.32 43.01
CA GLU A 4 -0.17 3.12 42.19
C GLU A 4 0.86 3.40 41.09
N LYS A 5 2.04 2.81 41.21
CA LYS A 5 2.95 2.67 40.07
C LYS A 5 2.23 1.74 39.09
N GLY A 6 1.73 2.30 38.00
CA GLY A 6 1.11 1.50 36.93
C GLY A 6 2.07 0.40 36.47
N ARG A 7 1.54 -0.81 36.23
CA ARG A 7 2.30 -1.95 35.69
C ARG A 7 3.02 -1.56 34.41
N SER A 8 4.24 -2.07 34.23
CA SER A 8 5.03 -1.81 33.02
C SER A 8 4.36 -2.42 31.77
N VAL A 9 4.73 -1.94 30.57
CA VAL A 9 4.22 -2.49 29.31
C VAL A 9 4.54 -3.99 29.20
N GLU A 10 5.74 -4.38 29.62
CA GLU A 10 6.21 -5.77 29.61
C GLU A 10 5.39 -6.68 30.53
N GLU A 11 5.05 -6.21 31.72
CA GLU A 11 4.21 -6.94 32.68
C GLU A 11 2.79 -7.14 32.15
N LYS A 12 2.22 -6.09 31.55
CA LYS A 12 0.90 -6.16 30.91
C LYS A 12 0.90 -7.12 29.73
N TYR A 13 1.95 -7.07 28.91
CA TYR A 13 2.12 -7.96 27.76
C TYR A 13 2.25 -9.43 28.18
N THR A 14 3.08 -9.70 29.20
CA THR A 14 3.24 -11.05 29.78
C THR A 14 1.91 -11.58 30.33
N GLN A 15 1.15 -10.73 31.02
CA GLN A 15 -0.17 -11.09 31.54
C GLN A 15 -1.17 -11.36 30.40
N TRP A 16 -1.18 -10.54 29.35
CA TRP A 16 -2.02 -10.79 28.18
C TRP A 16 -1.66 -12.12 27.51
N LYS A 17 -0.37 -12.41 27.35
CA LYS A 17 0.16 -13.63 26.71
C LYS A 17 -0.34 -14.92 27.37
N SER A 18 -0.43 -14.94 28.71
CA SER A 18 -0.96 -16.12 29.43
C SER A 18 -2.47 -16.32 29.24
N LEU A 19 -3.19 -15.27 28.85
CA LEU A 19 -4.64 -15.31 28.62
C LEU A 19 -5.01 -15.58 27.16
N VAL A 20 -4.06 -15.50 26.22
CA VAL A 20 -4.31 -15.70 24.78
C VAL A 20 -5.11 -16.98 24.46
N PRO A 21 -4.79 -18.17 25.03
CA PRO A 21 -5.56 -19.39 24.76
C PRO A 21 -7.02 -19.35 25.21
N VAL A 22 -7.37 -18.41 26.09
CA VAL A 22 -8.73 -18.22 26.63
C VAL A 22 -9.46 -17.09 25.90
N LEU A 23 -8.73 -16.06 25.43
CA LEU A 23 -9.30 -14.84 24.86
C LEU A 23 -9.56 -14.94 23.34
N TYR A 24 -8.82 -15.77 22.62
CA TYR A 24 -8.86 -15.80 21.15
C TYR A 24 -9.11 -17.21 20.62
N ASP A 25 -10.03 -17.34 19.66
CA ASP A 25 -10.23 -18.58 18.90
C ASP A 25 -9.11 -18.80 17.86
N TRP A 26 -8.40 -17.74 17.47
CA TRP A 26 -7.26 -17.77 16.56
C TRP A 26 -6.29 -16.62 16.85
N LEU A 27 -4.98 -16.92 16.87
CA LEU A 27 -3.91 -15.92 16.94
C LEU A 27 -2.80 -16.32 15.95
N ALA A 28 -2.34 -15.37 15.15
CA ALA A 28 -1.12 -15.50 14.36
C ALA A 28 -0.21 -14.29 14.61
N ASN A 29 1.07 -14.55 14.86
CA ASN A 29 2.11 -13.52 14.91
C ASN A 29 3.11 -13.75 13.80
N HIS A 30 3.50 -12.68 13.12
CA HIS A 30 4.57 -12.75 12.14
C HIS A 30 5.44 -11.50 12.32
N ASN A 31 6.62 -11.69 12.91
CA ASN A 31 7.60 -10.62 12.98
C ASN A 31 8.10 -10.35 11.57
N LEU A 32 7.60 -9.27 11.00
CA LEU A 32 8.14 -8.73 9.78
C LEU A 32 9.56 -8.23 10.09
N VAL A 33 10.45 -8.35 9.10
CA VAL A 33 11.81 -7.80 9.20
C VAL A 33 11.76 -6.28 9.43
N TRP A 34 10.66 -5.65 9.02
CA TRP A 34 10.39 -4.23 9.14
C TRP A 34 8.97 -4.02 9.65
N PRO A 35 8.71 -3.00 10.47
CA PRO A 35 7.34 -2.68 10.87
C PRO A 35 6.48 -2.43 9.63
N SER A 36 5.40 -3.20 9.43
CA SER A 36 4.33 -2.80 8.51
C SER A 36 3.43 -1.83 9.24
N LEU A 37 3.25 -0.63 8.73
CA LEU A 37 2.44 0.33 9.48
C LEU A 37 1.58 1.28 8.67
N SER A 38 1.77 1.46 7.37
CA SER A 38 1.50 2.81 6.83
C SER A 38 2.42 3.88 7.50
N CYS A 39 3.59 3.50 8.06
CA CYS A 39 4.74 4.38 8.38
C CYS A 39 5.89 3.65 9.11
N ARG A 40 7.11 3.79 8.62
CA ARG A 40 8.29 4.29 9.35
C ARG A 40 9.53 4.18 8.45
N SER A 41 10.20 5.32 8.26
CA SER A 41 11.51 5.48 7.62
C SER A 41 12.49 4.35 7.94
N THR A 42 12.95 3.69 6.88
CA THR A 42 14.08 2.76 6.95
C THR A 42 15.35 3.56 7.24
N ASP A 43 16.31 2.94 7.92
CA ASP A 43 17.65 3.51 8.15
C ASP A 43 18.49 3.62 6.85
N GLY A 44 17.85 3.49 5.68
CA GLY A 44 18.48 3.47 4.36
C GLY A 44 19.26 2.20 4.05
N SER A 45 19.31 1.21 4.94
CA SER A 45 20.07 -0.03 4.73
C SER A 45 19.40 -0.98 3.72
N VAL A 46 18.11 -0.81 3.48
CA VAL A 46 17.30 -1.58 2.52
C VAL A 46 16.30 -0.66 1.81
N PRO A 47 15.92 -0.97 0.56
CA PRO A 47 14.94 -0.17 -0.14
C PRO A 47 13.53 -0.36 0.44
N ASN A 48 12.66 0.63 0.21
CA ASN A 48 11.24 0.52 0.52
C ASN A 48 10.58 -0.56 -0.33
N THR A 49 9.59 -1.27 0.23
CA THR A 49 8.94 -2.38 -0.50
C THR A 49 7.46 -2.49 -0.23
N LEU A 50 6.72 -2.94 -1.25
CA LEU A 50 5.40 -3.55 -1.07
C LEU A 50 5.58 -5.05 -0.97
N VAL A 51 5.02 -5.64 0.08
CA VAL A 51 5.08 -7.08 0.34
C VAL A 51 3.68 -7.67 0.23
N ILE A 52 3.55 -8.69 -0.60
CA ILE A 52 2.30 -9.41 -0.79
C ILE A 52 2.46 -10.81 -0.20
N ALA A 53 1.52 -11.17 0.66
CA ALA A 53 1.50 -12.44 1.36
C ALA A 53 0.11 -13.05 1.36
N ASN A 54 0.07 -14.39 1.29
CA ASN A 54 -1.14 -15.14 1.55
C ASN A 54 -1.22 -15.47 3.03
N CYS A 55 -2.37 -15.18 3.64
CA CYS A 55 -2.65 -15.48 5.03
C CYS A 55 -3.71 -16.59 5.10
N GLU A 56 -3.31 -17.78 5.55
CA GLU A 56 -4.21 -18.89 5.80
C GLU A 56 -4.94 -18.67 7.13
N VAL A 57 -6.19 -18.19 7.05
CA VAL A 57 -7.04 -18.01 8.23
C VAL A 57 -7.73 -19.33 8.56
N VAL A 58 -7.58 -19.78 9.80
CA VAL A 58 -8.20 -21.02 10.28
C VAL A 58 -9.72 -20.85 10.27
N LYS A 59 -10.45 -21.88 9.81
CA LYS A 59 -11.91 -21.84 9.79
C LYS A 59 -12.47 -21.61 11.19
N PRO A 60 -13.57 -20.85 11.34
CA PRO A 60 -14.24 -20.72 12.64
C PRO A 60 -14.53 -22.09 13.25
N ARG A 61 -14.26 -22.26 14.55
CA ARG A 61 -14.49 -23.48 15.35
C ARG A 61 -13.54 -24.67 15.11
N VAL A 62 -12.42 -24.48 14.43
CA VAL A 62 -11.32 -25.46 14.45
C VAL A 62 -10.41 -25.11 15.63
N ALA A 63 -10.24 -26.03 16.58
CA ALA A 63 -9.44 -25.78 17.78
C ALA A 63 -7.97 -25.54 17.39
N ALA A 64 -7.55 -24.27 17.41
CA ALA A 64 -6.14 -23.90 17.33
C ALA A 64 -5.47 -23.90 18.72
N ALA A 65 -6.16 -24.36 19.77
CA ALA A 65 -5.73 -24.28 21.17
C ALA A 65 -4.31 -24.83 21.39
N GLU A 66 -3.95 -25.93 20.72
CA GLU A 66 -2.59 -26.50 20.79
C GLU A 66 -1.55 -25.55 20.19
N HIS A 67 -1.81 -24.97 19.01
CA HIS A 67 -0.93 -23.98 18.39
C HIS A 67 -0.85 -22.67 19.19
N ILE A 68 -1.96 -22.23 19.78
CA ILE A 68 -2.03 -21.02 20.60
C ILE A 68 -1.27 -21.23 21.92
N SER A 69 -1.32 -22.42 22.51
CA SER A 69 -0.61 -22.74 23.75
C SER A 69 0.92 -22.74 23.59
N GLN A 70 1.43 -23.01 22.38
CA GLN A 70 2.85 -23.01 22.03
C GLN A 70 3.30 -21.70 21.37
N PHE A 71 2.51 -20.64 21.51
CA PHE A 71 2.78 -19.35 20.91
C PHE A 71 4.19 -18.82 21.27
N ASN A 72 5.04 -18.73 20.25
CA ASN A 72 6.34 -18.08 20.32
C ASN A 72 6.34 -16.83 19.45
N GLU A 73 6.67 -15.70 20.06
CA GLU A 73 6.72 -14.40 19.41
C GLU A 73 7.85 -14.31 18.39
N GLU A 74 8.98 -14.99 18.63
CA GLU A 74 10.12 -15.00 17.70
C GLU A 74 9.87 -15.91 16.48
N ALA A 75 8.87 -16.79 16.55
CA ALA A 75 8.57 -17.71 15.47
C ALA A 75 7.78 -17.01 14.35
N ARG A 76 8.15 -17.27 13.10
CA ARG A 76 7.36 -16.87 11.94
C ARG A 76 6.11 -17.72 11.85
N SER A 77 4.93 -17.09 11.82
CA SER A 77 3.68 -17.81 11.57
C SER A 77 3.78 -18.61 10.26
N PRO A 78 3.51 -19.93 10.28
CA PRO A 78 3.46 -20.75 9.07
C PRO A 78 2.25 -20.41 8.17
N PHE A 79 1.28 -19.67 8.72
CA PHE A 79 0.06 -19.27 8.02
C PHE A 79 0.27 -18.03 7.14
N VAL A 80 1.37 -17.30 7.29
CA VAL A 80 1.67 -16.10 6.50
C VAL A 80 2.81 -16.41 5.54
N LYS A 81 2.47 -16.54 4.26
CA LYS A 81 3.41 -16.89 3.19
C LYS A 81 3.58 -15.71 2.24
N LYS A 82 4.67 -14.96 2.40
CA LYS A 82 5.10 -13.95 1.42
C LYS A 82 5.39 -14.63 0.10
N TYR A 83 4.83 -14.11 -0.99
CA TYR A 83 5.08 -14.63 -2.34
C TYR A 83 5.54 -13.57 -3.33
N LYS A 84 5.35 -12.28 -3.05
CA LYS A 84 5.80 -11.19 -3.92
C LYS A 84 6.36 -10.03 -3.13
N THR A 85 7.44 -9.44 -3.63
CA THR A 85 8.02 -8.19 -3.15
C THR A 85 8.21 -7.26 -4.35
N ILE A 86 7.73 -6.02 -4.24
CA ILE A 86 7.90 -4.95 -5.22
C ILE A 86 8.79 -3.90 -4.56
N ILE A 87 9.84 -3.44 -5.26
CA ILE A 87 10.69 -2.34 -4.77
C ILE A 87 9.95 -1.04 -5.02
N HIS A 88 9.62 -0.30 -3.96
CA HIS A 88 8.73 0.84 -4.02
C HIS A 88 9.55 2.14 -3.99
N PRO A 89 9.30 3.11 -4.89
CA PRO A 89 9.95 4.41 -4.86
C PRO A 89 9.38 5.23 -3.69
N GLY A 90 10.21 5.47 -2.67
CA GLY A 90 9.79 6.21 -1.48
C GLY A 90 9.05 5.37 -0.44
N GLU A 91 8.82 5.97 0.72
CA GLU A 91 8.19 5.32 1.87
C GLU A 91 6.68 5.19 1.67
N VAL A 92 6.09 4.02 1.92
CA VAL A 92 4.64 3.82 1.75
C VAL A 92 3.90 4.26 3.00
N ASN A 93 3.28 5.44 2.93
CA ASN A 93 2.54 6.05 4.03
C ASN A 93 1.09 5.58 4.11
N ARG A 94 0.46 5.22 2.99
CA ARG A 94 -0.84 4.57 2.98
C ARG A 94 -1.02 3.71 1.74
N ILE A 95 -1.74 2.60 1.88
CA ILE A 95 -2.14 1.73 0.77
C ILE A 95 -3.64 1.44 0.83
N ARG A 96 -4.29 1.38 -0.34
CA ARG A 96 -5.69 0.98 -0.50
C ARG A 96 -5.85 0.10 -1.73
N GLU A 97 -6.64 -0.95 -1.63
CA GLU A 97 -7.04 -1.78 -2.77
C GLU A 97 -8.26 -1.18 -3.48
N LEU A 98 -8.36 -1.42 -4.79
CA LEU A 98 -9.56 -1.13 -5.56
C LEU A 98 -10.61 -2.23 -5.30
N PRO A 99 -11.78 -1.92 -4.72
CA PRO A 99 -12.76 -2.95 -4.35
C PRO A 99 -13.28 -3.80 -5.53
N GLN A 100 -13.31 -3.21 -6.72
CA GLN A 100 -13.77 -3.84 -7.96
C GLN A 100 -12.70 -4.78 -8.57
N ASN A 101 -11.43 -4.59 -8.21
CA ASN A 101 -10.32 -5.41 -8.68
C ASN A 101 -9.18 -5.41 -7.66
N SER A 102 -9.11 -6.47 -6.84
CA SER A 102 -8.14 -6.62 -5.76
C SER A 102 -6.67 -6.71 -6.21
N LYS A 103 -6.40 -6.78 -7.52
CA LYS A 103 -5.04 -6.72 -8.07
C LYS A 103 -4.51 -5.30 -8.14
N ILE A 104 -5.40 -4.31 -8.15
CA ILE A 104 -5.05 -2.91 -8.25
C ILE A 104 -4.98 -2.29 -6.87
N VAL A 105 -3.85 -1.67 -6.55
CA VAL A 105 -3.65 -0.95 -5.30
C VAL A 105 -3.12 0.46 -5.57
N ALA A 106 -3.54 1.41 -4.74
CA ALA A 106 -3.04 2.77 -4.72
C ALA A 106 -2.19 2.99 -3.47
N THR A 107 -1.09 3.72 -3.62
CA THR A 107 -0.15 4.03 -2.53
C THR A 107 0.17 5.52 -2.46
N HIS A 108 0.11 6.06 -1.25
CA HIS A 108 0.74 7.33 -0.90
C HIS A 108 2.18 7.13 -0.49
N THR A 109 3.00 8.10 -0.87
CA THR A 109 4.44 8.09 -0.66
C THR A 109 4.88 9.35 0.09
N ASP A 110 6.19 9.56 0.20
CA ASP A 110 6.82 10.83 0.59
C ASP A 110 6.97 11.82 -0.60
N SER A 111 6.17 11.65 -1.66
CA SER A 111 6.05 12.55 -2.81
C SER A 111 4.62 13.09 -2.96
N PRO A 112 4.40 14.15 -3.76
CA PRO A 112 3.05 14.64 -4.07
C PRO A 112 2.23 13.67 -4.94
N ASP A 113 2.88 12.69 -5.57
CA ASP A 113 2.21 11.77 -6.49
C ASP A 113 1.61 10.57 -5.76
N VAL A 114 0.44 10.14 -6.23
CA VAL A 114 -0.17 8.86 -5.80
C VAL A 114 0.14 7.80 -6.85
N LEU A 115 0.66 6.65 -6.41
CA LEU A 115 1.07 5.59 -7.33
C LEU A 115 0.04 4.48 -7.38
N ILE A 116 -0.27 4.01 -8.58
CA ILE A 116 -1.16 2.87 -8.83
C ILE A 116 -0.33 1.69 -9.31
N TRP A 117 -0.64 0.51 -8.77
CA TRP A 117 0.07 -0.73 -9.03
C TRP A 117 -0.91 -1.84 -9.41
N ASP A 118 -0.66 -2.52 -10.52
CA ASP A 118 -1.16 -3.85 -10.78
C ASP A 118 -0.20 -4.86 -10.14
N VAL A 119 -0.57 -5.29 -8.94
CA VAL A 119 0.23 -6.17 -8.11
C VAL A 119 0.54 -7.49 -8.82
N GLU A 120 -0.33 -7.98 -9.72
CA GLU A 120 -0.10 -9.23 -10.44
C GLU A 120 0.93 -9.05 -11.57
N ALA A 121 0.84 -7.95 -12.32
CA ALA A 121 1.75 -7.64 -13.42
C ALA A 121 3.19 -7.36 -12.95
N GLN A 122 3.35 -6.82 -11.74
CA GLN A 122 4.66 -6.52 -11.18
C GLN A 122 5.50 -7.80 -10.91
N PRO A 123 6.79 -7.82 -11.29
CA PRO A 123 7.64 -8.97 -11.04
C PRO A 123 7.94 -9.15 -9.54
N ASN A 124 8.18 -10.38 -9.11
CA ASN A 124 8.71 -10.62 -7.77
C ASN A 124 10.20 -10.26 -7.73
N ARG A 125 10.57 -9.32 -6.85
CA ARG A 125 11.93 -8.78 -6.73
C ARG A 125 12.54 -9.08 -5.36
N HIS A 126 13.84 -8.85 -5.24
CA HIS A 126 14.58 -9.03 -3.99
C HIS A 126 15.00 -7.67 -3.45
N ALA A 127 14.68 -7.41 -2.17
CA ALA A 127 14.98 -6.16 -1.49
C ALA A 127 16.46 -6.11 -1.07
N VAL A 128 17.32 -5.73 -2.01
CA VAL A 128 18.76 -5.56 -1.80
C VAL A 128 19.09 -4.07 -1.91
N LEU A 129 20.01 -3.58 -1.08
CA LEU A 129 20.48 -2.20 -1.15
C LEU A 129 20.96 -1.86 -2.57
N GLY A 130 20.51 -0.72 -3.11
CA GLY A 130 20.82 -0.29 -4.47
C GLY A 130 20.01 -0.99 -5.58
N ALA A 131 19.04 -1.84 -5.23
CA ALA A 131 18.06 -2.31 -6.21
C ALA A 131 17.28 -1.12 -6.77
N ALA A 132 17.17 -1.03 -8.10
CA ALA A 132 16.38 0.01 -8.76
C ALA A 132 14.91 -0.07 -8.31
N ASP A 133 14.20 1.05 -8.27
CA ASP A 133 12.78 1.07 -7.95
C ASP A 133 11.96 0.35 -9.02
N SER A 134 10.80 -0.16 -8.61
CA SER A 134 9.83 -0.73 -9.56
C SER A 134 9.01 0.41 -10.15
N ARG A 135 8.62 0.23 -11.41
CA ARG A 135 7.84 1.22 -12.14
C ARG A 135 6.36 1.09 -11.78
N PRO A 136 5.69 2.14 -11.31
CA PRO A 136 4.25 2.09 -11.10
C PRO A 136 3.51 1.98 -12.45
N ASP A 137 2.32 1.40 -12.40
CA ASP A 137 1.47 1.18 -13.57
C ASP A 137 0.74 2.46 -13.99
N LEU A 138 0.47 3.36 -13.04
CA LEU A 138 -0.03 4.71 -13.29
C LEU A 138 0.38 5.67 -12.17
N ILE A 139 0.69 6.91 -12.53
CA ILE A 139 1.02 8.00 -11.60
C ILE A 139 -0.12 9.01 -11.60
N LEU A 140 -0.67 9.32 -10.43
CA LEU A 140 -1.71 10.33 -10.28
C LEU A 140 -1.09 11.63 -9.81
N THR A 141 -1.11 12.64 -10.68
CA THR A 141 -0.51 13.96 -10.43
C THR A 141 -1.58 14.98 -10.09
N GLY A 142 -1.24 15.97 -9.26
CA GLY A 142 -2.15 17.09 -8.97
C GLY A 142 -1.93 17.77 -7.62
N HIS A 143 -1.38 17.06 -6.63
CA HIS A 143 -0.94 17.70 -5.39
C HIS A 143 0.32 18.54 -5.63
N GLN A 144 0.47 19.60 -4.84
CA GLN A 144 1.64 20.49 -4.86
C GLN A 144 2.63 20.17 -3.74
N GLU A 145 2.15 19.52 -2.68
CA GLU A 145 2.94 19.08 -1.53
C GLU A 145 2.65 17.61 -1.25
N ASN A 146 3.45 17.01 -0.35
CA ASN A 146 3.29 15.61 0.02
C ASN A 146 1.88 15.34 0.56
N ALA A 147 1.21 14.39 -0.08
CA ALA A 147 -0.01 13.80 0.44
C ALA A 147 0.41 12.55 1.19
N GLU A 148 0.36 12.57 2.52
CA GLU A 148 0.97 11.50 3.32
C GLU A 148 -0.06 10.44 3.70
N PHE A 149 -1.25 10.86 4.15
CA PHE A 149 -2.17 9.94 4.79
C PHE A 149 -3.55 9.87 4.15
N ALA A 150 -4.16 10.94 3.67
CA ALA A 150 -5.52 10.84 3.17
C ALA A 150 -5.60 10.11 1.81
N LEU A 151 -6.12 8.87 1.80
CA LEU A 151 -6.33 8.06 0.59
C LEU A 151 -7.59 7.20 0.70
N ALA A 152 -8.44 7.28 -0.33
CA ALA A 152 -9.60 6.42 -0.50
C ALA A 152 -9.78 5.96 -1.96
N MET A 153 -10.24 4.72 -2.11
CA MET A 153 -10.70 4.16 -3.38
C MET A 153 -12.22 4.09 -3.36
N CYS A 154 -12.89 4.50 -4.44
CA CYS A 154 -14.34 4.46 -4.52
C CYS A 154 -14.85 3.00 -4.61
N PRO A 155 -15.86 2.60 -3.83
CA PRO A 155 -16.38 1.22 -3.85
C PRO A 155 -17.09 0.82 -5.14
N THR A 156 -17.66 1.78 -5.87
CA THR A 156 -18.55 1.53 -7.00
C THR A 156 -17.93 1.91 -8.35
N GLU A 157 -17.11 2.97 -8.37
CA GLU A 157 -16.44 3.44 -9.58
C GLU A 157 -14.91 3.44 -9.42
N PRO A 158 -14.12 3.37 -10.51
CA PRO A 158 -12.65 3.39 -10.45
C PRO A 158 -12.13 4.82 -10.23
N PHE A 159 -12.51 5.40 -9.10
CA PHE A 159 -12.07 6.71 -8.64
C PHE A 159 -11.16 6.61 -7.44
N VAL A 160 -10.18 7.51 -7.42
CA VAL A 160 -9.20 7.64 -6.34
C VAL A 160 -9.34 9.04 -5.76
N LEU A 161 -9.38 9.15 -4.45
CA LEU A 161 -9.46 10.41 -3.72
C LEU A 161 -8.29 10.50 -2.76
N SER A 162 -7.62 11.64 -2.77
CA SER A 162 -6.50 11.96 -1.87
C SER A 162 -6.70 13.31 -1.21
N GLY A 163 -6.16 13.46 -0.01
CA GLY A 163 -5.94 14.74 0.64
C GLY A 163 -4.44 14.99 0.86
N GLY A 164 -4.01 16.26 0.75
CA GLY A 164 -2.60 16.64 0.86
C GLY A 164 -2.30 17.70 1.92
N LYS A 165 -1.00 17.92 2.15
CA LYS A 165 -0.48 19.06 2.93
C LYS A 165 -0.69 20.42 2.25
N ASP A 166 -0.98 20.38 0.95
CA ASP A 166 -1.37 21.54 0.15
C ASP A 166 -2.82 22.01 0.41
N ASN A 167 -3.48 21.44 1.42
CA ASN A 167 -4.87 21.69 1.79
C ASN A 167 -5.88 21.34 0.69
N LEU A 168 -5.46 20.57 -0.32
CA LEU A 168 -6.30 20.15 -1.43
C LEU A 168 -6.87 18.76 -1.18
N VAL A 169 -8.08 18.55 -1.67
CA VAL A 169 -8.60 17.21 -1.94
C VAL A 169 -8.61 17.00 -3.44
N VAL A 170 -7.96 15.95 -3.92
CA VAL A 170 -7.80 15.68 -5.35
C VAL A 170 -8.48 14.36 -5.70
N LEU A 171 -9.28 14.39 -6.76
CA LEU A 171 -10.01 13.26 -7.31
C LEU A 171 -9.44 12.90 -8.67
N TRP A 172 -9.16 11.62 -8.89
CA TRP A 172 -8.77 11.06 -10.19
C TRP A 172 -9.74 9.99 -10.65
N SER A 173 -9.79 9.79 -11.96
CA SER A 173 -10.44 8.64 -12.58
C SER A 173 -9.39 7.74 -13.22
N ILE A 174 -9.33 6.49 -12.78
CA ILE A 174 -8.45 5.46 -13.37
C ILE A 174 -9.21 4.53 -14.32
N HIS A 175 -10.43 4.91 -14.72
CA HIS A 175 -11.31 4.11 -15.58
C HIS A 175 -10.65 3.66 -16.89
N ASP A 176 -9.89 4.56 -17.54
CA ASP A 176 -9.22 4.26 -18.81
C ASP A 176 -8.11 3.22 -18.64
N HIS A 177 -7.38 3.31 -17.52
CA HIS A 177 -6.35 2.33 -17.17
C HIS A 177 -6.97 0.95 -16.93
N ILE A 178 -8.02 0.87 -16.10
CA ILE A 178 -8.74 -0.39 -15.83
C ILE A 178 -9.32 -1.00 -17.12
N SER A 179 -9.90 -0.15 -17.98
CA SER A 179 -10.45 -0.60 -19.27
C SER A 179 -9.38 -1.11 -20.23
N THR A 180 -8.17 -0.57 -20.17
CA THR A 180 -7.03 -1.02 -20.98
C THR A 180 -6.54 -2.39 -20.51
N LEU A 181 -6.38 -2.57 -19.19
CA LEU A 181 -6.02 -3.87 -18.60
C LEU A 181 -7.03 -4.97 -18.95
N ALA A 182 -8.33 -4.64 -18.94
CA ALA A 182 -9.37 -5.60 -19.32
C ALA A 182 -9.29 -6.03 -20.79
N LYS A 183 -8.84 -5.16 -21.71
CA LYS A 183 -8.67 -5.48 -23.13
C LYS A 183 -7.46 -6.37 -23.39
N GLU A 184 -6.38 -6.18 -22.62
CA GLU A 184 -5.16 -6.98 -22.75
C GLU A 184 -5.33 -8.42 -22.26
N GLN A 185 -6.30 -8.68 -21.39
CA GLN A 185 -6.64 -10.01 -20.86
C GLN A 185 -7.64 -10.80 -21.73
N GLY A 186 -8.07 -10.26 -22.89
CA GLY A 186 -8.93 -10.95 -23.86
C GLY A 186 -8.23 -12.12 -24.60
N PRO A 187 -8.97 -13.00 -25.31
CA PRO A 187 -8.46 -14.30 -25.76
C PRO A 187 -7.27 -14.15 -26.74
N THR A 188 -6.09 -14.53 -26.25
CA THR A 188 -4.83 -14.83 -26.95
C THR A 188 -4.55 -14.03 -28.23
N LYS A 189 -3.74 -12.97 -28.12
CA LYS A 189 -2.98 -12.46 -29.27
C LYS A 189 -1.57 -13.05 -29.28
N SER A 190 -1.28 -13.78 -30.36
CA SER A 190 0.03 -14.32 -30.73
C SER A 190 1.12 -13.25 -30.73
N PRO A 191 2.40 -13.61 -30.47
CA PRO A 191 3.48 -12.65 -30.43
C PRO A 191 3.89 -12.25 -31.84
N GLY A 192 3.49 -11.04 -32.25
CA GLY A 192 3.99 -10.45 -33.49
C GLY A 192 3.16 -9.27 -33.95
N SER A 193 3.57 -8.05 -33.58
CA SER A 193 3.81 -6.94 -34.52
C SER A 193 3.90 -5.60 -33.76
N THR A 194 5.11 -5.04 -33.75
CA THR A 194 5.44 -3.61 -33.91
C THR A 194 4.71 -2.57 -33.06
N SER A 195 5.39 -2.13 -32.00
CA SER A 195 5.17 -0.86 -31.32
C SER A 195 5.52 0.33 -32.23
N THR A 196 4.52 1.14 -32.59
CA THR A 196 4.75 2.49 -33.12
C THR A 196 4.93 3.46 -31.95
N SER A 197 6.18 3.84 -31.69
CA SER A 197 6.51 4.90 -30.74
C SER A 197 6.05 6.26 -31.29
N ALA A 198 4.99 6.82 -30.72
CA ALA A 198 4.70 8.24 -30.85
C ALA A 198 5.59 8.99 -29.85
N LYS A 199 6.63 9.63 -30.37
CA LYS A 199 7.50 10.54 -29.62
C LYS A 199 6.71 11.81 -29.29
N HIS A 200 6.51 12.12 -28.02
CA HIS A 200 6.38 13.50 -27.58
C HIS A 200 7.64 13.86 -26.79
N ALA A 201 8.44 14.73 -27.40
CA ALA A 201 9.60 15.33 -26.77
C ALA A 201 9.14 16.54 -25.96
N SER A 202 9.41 16.56 -24.67
CA SER A 202 9.60 17.81 -23.92
C SER A 202 11.05 17.88 -23.47
N LYS A 203 11.69 19.00 -23.77
CA LYS A 203 13.02 19.40 -23.32
C LYS A 203 12.82 20.34 -22.14
N GLY A 204 13.58 20.15 -21.06
CA GLY A 204 14.05 21.25 -20.24
C GLY A 204 14.06 21.00 -18.74
N GLY A 205 15.23 21.21 -18.13
CA GLY A 205 15.36 21.61 -16.72
C GLY A 205 16.04 20.59 -15.83
N GLY A 206 17.34 20.78 -15.59
CA GLY A 206 18.05 20.07 -14.53
C GLY A 206 17.56 20.53 -13.17
N GLY A 207 16.92 19.62 -12.45
CA GLY A 207 16.62 19.64 -11.02
C GLY A 207 16.80 18.21 -10.52
N ASN A 208 17.42 18.05 -9.36
CA ASN A 208 17.78 16.74 -8.82
C ASN A 208 16.55 16.09 -8.17
N ASP A 209 15.49 15.91 -8.96
CA ASP A 209 14.20 15.40 -8.51
C ASP A 209 14.09 13.94 -8.96
N ASN A 210 14.02 13.03 -7.99
CA ASN A 210 13.72 11.61 -8.22
C ASN A 210 12.26 11.47 -8.68
N HIS A 211 11.93 11.93 -9.88
CA HIS A 211 10.60 11.77 -10.45
C HIS A 211 10.41 10.30 -10.84
N VAL A 212 9.36 9.67 -10.32
CA VAL A 212 9.02 8.29 -10.67
C VAL A 212 8.60 8.25 -12.14
N GLU A 213 9.22 7.39 -12.95
CA GLU A 213 8.89 7.30 -14.38
C GLU A 213 7.64 6.42 -14.59
N GLY A 214 6.62 6.91 -15.28
CA GLY A 214 5.37 6.18 -15.46
C GLY A 214 4.38 6.92 -16.36
N PRO A 215 3.37 6.24 -16.91
CA PRO A 215 2.22 6.95 -17.48
C PRO A 215 1.51 7.72 -16.36
N SER A 216 1.10 8.96 -16.62
CA SER A 216 0.46 9.82 -15.63
C SER A 216 -0.97 10.18 -16.01
N VAL A 217 -1.80 10.43 -14.99
CA VAL A 217 -3.16 10.95 -15.12
C VAL A 217 -3.29 12.17 -14.21
N GLU A 218 -3.79 13.26 -14.80
CA GLU A 218 -4.06 14.51 -14.07
C GLU A 218 -5.36 14.44 -13.28
N ALA A 219 -5.49 15.36 -12.31
CA ALA A 219 -6.68 15.51 -11.49
C ALA A 219 -7.95 15.68 -12.33
N ARG A 220 -8.96 14.84 -12.07
CA ARG A 220 -10.32 15.02 -12.59
C ARG A 220 -11.04 16.16 -11.87
N GLY A 221 -10.76 16.35 -10.59
CA GLY A 221 -11.30 17.43 -9.79
C GLY A 221 -10.37 17.77 -8.63
N ILE A 222 -10.29 19.06 -8.31
CA ILE A 222 -9.53 19.59 -7.19
C ILE A 222 -10.51 20.38 -6.33
N TYR A 223 -10.64 20.01 -5.07
CA TYR A 223 -11.52 20.67 -4.11
C TYR A 223 -10.68 21.48 -3.13
N GLN A 224 -11.15 22.69 -2.85
CA GLN A 224 -10.50 23.68 -1.99
C GLN A 224 -11.45 24.09 -0.86
N GLY A 225 -10.90 24.57 0.24
CA GLY A 225 -11.67 25.08 1.39
C GLY A 225 -11.15 24.63 2.75
N HIS A 226 -10.15 23.74 2.78
CA HIS A 226 -9.41 23.46 4.00
C HIS A 226 -8.35 24.53 4.23
N ASP A 227 -8.17 24.93 5.48
CA ASP A 227 -7.15 25.90 5.91
C ASP A 227 -5.87 25.21 6.42
N ASP A 228 -5.88 23.88 6.50
CA ASP A 228 -4.78 23.03 7.00
C ASP A 228 -4.81 21.65 6.31
N THR A 229 -3.81 20.82 6.60
CA THR A 229 -3.56 19.50 6.01
C THR A 229 -4.80 18.63 6.05
N VAL A 230 -5.10 17.98 4.92
CA VAL A 230 -6.19 17.00 4.85
C VAL A 230 -5.68 15.63 5.30
N GLU A 231 -6.04 15.23 6.52
CA GLU A 231 -5.56 14.01 7.17
C GLU A 231 -6.35 12.74 6.80
N ASP A 232 -7.61 12.88 6.37
CA ASP A 232 -8.41 11.75 5.94
C ASP A 232 -9.46 12.12 4.89
N VAL A 233 -9.80 11.15 4.04
CA VAL A 233 -10.83 11.27 3.01
C VAL A 233 -11.58 9.94 2.90
N GLN A 234 -12.87 10.02 2.58
CA GLN A 234 -13.69 8.83 2.38
C GLN A 234 -14.78 9.07 1.34
N PHE A 235 -15.05 8.05 0.52
CA PHE A 235 -16.26 7.99 -0.27
C PHE A 235 -17.46 7.61 0.59
N CYS A 236 -18.61 8.21 0.31
CA CYS A 236 -19.85 7.84 0.98
C CYS A 236 -20.17 6.36 0.73
N PRO A 237 -20.35 5.51 1.76
CA PRO A 237 -20.61 4.08 1.57
C PRO A 237 -21.93 3.74 0.87
N SER A 238 -22.84 4.71 0.75
CA SER A 238 -24.21 4.52 0.26
C SER A 238 -24.42 4.91 -1.21
N ARG A 239 -23.35 5.22 -1.95
CA ARG A 239 -23.41 5.55 -3.38
C ARG A 239 -22.33 4.83 -4.17
#